data_AF-A0A6J6LL68-F1
#
_entry.id   AF-A0A6J6LL68-F1
#
_cell.length_a   1.000
_cell.length_b   1.000
_cell.length_c   1.000
_cell.angle_alpha   90.00
_cell.angle_beta   90.00
_cell.angle_gamma   90.00
#
_symmetry.space_group_name_H-M   'P 1'
#
loop_
_entity.id
_entity.type
_entity.pdbx_description
1 polymer ?
#
loop_
_entity_poly.entity_id
_entity_poly.type
_entity_poly.pdbx_seq_one_letter_code
_entity_poly.pdbx_strand_id
1 'polypeptide(L)'
;MTFDRHPAQVVRPDSAPRLLTGLDHKLELIAATELADIVVVIGFDEERSQESAEDFVAEVLVERLGARLVVVGADFHFGHNRAGNVAMLDEVGADLGFEVLGLGLVAPPDDPGHVAYSSTRIRQLLSTGDVRGSSAMLGRPHEVRGVVAHGDARGREIGFPTANVLVSEEILLPSDGIYAGSLITSDGVEHPSAISLGRRPTFYADQGYSLLEAHLLDFEGDLYDQAVAVRFIEWIRGEERFDSVEDLIAQIQRDCDKAREILGR
;
A
#
# COMPACT_ATOMS: atom_id res chain seq x y z
N MET A 1 14.08 0.94 12.39
CA MET A 1 13.21 1.85 13.15
C MET A 1 12.16 2.43 12.21
N THR A 2 10.89 2.50 12.62
CA THR A 2 9.78 3.11 11.85
C THR A 2 8.78 3.76 12.82
N PHE A 3 7.82 4.53 12.31
CA PHE A 3 6.65 5.00 13.06
C PHE A 3 5.44 4.07 12.90
N ASP A 4 4.58 4.04 13.92
CA ASP A 4 3.30 3.31 13.97
C ASP A 4 2.28 3.85 12.96
N ARG A 5 2.34 5.16 12.69
CA ARG A 5 1.53 5.88 11.71
C ARG A 5 2.38 6.80 10.84
N HIS A 6 1.80 7.31 9.76
CA HIS A 6 2.51 8.28 8.94
C HIS A 6 2.57 9.63 9.68
N PRO A 7 3.74 10.28 9.89
CA PRO A 7 3.84 11.52 10.66
C PRO A 7 2.89 12.63 10.19
N ALA A 8 2.66 12.73 8.88
CA ALA A 8 1.67 13.66 8.30
C ALA A 8 0.23 13.47 8.81
N GLN A 9 -0.18 12.27 9.26
CA GLN A 9 -1.49 12.06 9.88
C GLN A 9 -1.62 12.80 11.22
N VAL A 10 -0.51 13.15 11.87
CA VAL A 10 -0.49 13.94 13.10
C VAL A 10 -0.28 15.41 12.79
N VAL A 11 0.78 15.75 12.02
CA VAL A 11 1.17 17.16 11.84
C VAL A 11 0.34 17.90 10.79
N ARG A 12 -0.34 17.19 9.89
CA ARG A 12 -1.16 17.77 8.80
C ARG A 12 -2.27 16.82 8.34
N PRO A 13 -3.17 16.37 9.22
CA PRO A 13 -4.12 15.29 8.97
C PRO A 13 -4.91 15.44 7.66
N ASP A 14 -5.37 16.65 7.35
CA ASP A 14 -6.18 16.95 6.14
C ASP A 14 -5.44 16.72 4.81
N SER A 15 -4.10 16.67 4.84
CA SER A 15 -3.25 16.47 3.66
C SER A 15 -2.35 15.26 3.78
N ALA A 16 -2.59 14.39 4.76
CA ALA A 16 -1.83 13.19 4.95
C ALA A 16 -2.01 12.26 3.73
N PRO A 17 -0.92 11.77 3.13
CA PRO A 17 -1.05 10.86 2.01
C PRO A 17 -1.60 9.52 2.49
N ARG A 18 -2.45 8.88 1.69
CA ARG A 18 -2.85 7.50 1.92
C ARG A 18 -1.63 6.58 1.99
N LEU A 19 -1.72 5.53 2.79
CA LEU A 19 -0.68 4.57 3.07
C LEU A 19 -0.57 3.55 1.94
N LEU A 20 0.65 3.14 1.60
CA LEU A 20 0.86 2.05 0.63
C LEU A 20 0.63 0.67 1.27
N THR A 21 0.82 0.56 2.59
CA THR A 21 0.60 -0.64 3.39
C THR A 21 0.14 -0.24 4.79
N GLY A 22 -0.59 -1.12 5.49
CA GLY A 22 -0.78 -1.03 6.93
C GLY A 22 0.52 -1.33 7.70
N LEU A 23 0.51 -1.16 9.03
CA LEU A 23 1.67 -1.42 9.88
C LEU A 23 2.09 -2.89 9.84
N ASP A 24 1.17 -3.82 10.07
CA ASP A 24 1.48 -5.26 10.12
C ASP A 24 2.11 -5.74 8.80
N HIS A 25 1.52 -5.37 7.66
CA HIS A 25 2.07 -5.68 6.35
C HIS A 25 3.44 -5.00 6.13
N LYS A 26 3.66 -3.77 6.61
CA LYS A 26 4.99 -3.13 6.58
C LYS A 26 6.02 -3.94 7.35
N LEU A 27 5.67 -4.44 8.54
CA LEU A 27 6.56 -5.24 9.37
C LEU A 27 6.88 -6.59 8.71
N GLU A 28 5.90 -7.24 8.11
CA GLU A 28 6.12 -8.47 7.32
C GLU A 28 7.07 -8.23 6.14
N LEU A 29 6.92 -7.12 5.42
CA LEU A 29 7.79 -6.77 4.31
C LEU A 29 9.22 -6.47 4.76
N ILE A 30 9.39 -5.78 5.90
CA ILE A 30 10.72 -5.56 6.47
C ILE A 30 11.34 -6.90 6.89
N ALA A 31 10.58 -7.78 7.55
CA ALA A 31 11.05 -9.10 7.95
C ALA A 31 11.48 -9.95 6.74
N ALA A 32 10.72 -9.89 5.64
CA ALA A 32 11.03 -10.62 4.41
C ALA A 32 12.33 -10.15 3.71
N THR A 33 12.89 -8.99 4.08
CA THR A 33 14.21 -8.57 3.58
C THR A 33 15.35 -9.32 4.26
N GLU A 34 15.09 -9.92 5.43
CA GLU A 34 16.10 -10.57 6.28
C GLU A 34 17.24 -9.62 6.72
N LEU A 35 17.11 -8.31 6.50
CA LEU A 35 18.12 -7.30 6.84
C LEU A 35 18.00 -6.78 8.28
N ALA A 36 16.85 -6.98 8.93
CA ALA A 36 16.57 -6.43 10.24
C ALA A 36 16.27 -7.55 11.24
N ASP A 37 17.10 -7.69 12.26
CA ASP A 37 16.86 -8.60 13.39
C ASP A 37 15.72 -8.09 14.29
N ILE A 38 15.61 -6.77 14.43
CA ILE A 38 14.64 -6.09 15.30
C ILE A 38 14.07 -4.87 14.56
N VAL A 39 12.75 -4.74 14.59
CA VAL A 39 12.06 -3.54 14.14
C VAL A 39 11.49 -2.79 15.34
N VAL A 40 12.10 -1.64 15.65
CA VAL A 40 11.57 -0.71 16.65
C VAL A 40 10.51 0.18 16.01
N VAL A 41 9.28 0.08 16.51
CA VAL A 41 8.14 0.91 16.11
C VAL A 41 7.94 2.00 17.15
N ILE A 42 8.09 3.25 16.74
CA ILE A 42 7.92 4.42 17.57
C ILE A 42 6.49 4.93 17.41
N GLY A 43 5.79 5.11 18.53
CA GLY A 43 4.51 5.83 18.54
C GLY A 43 4.74 7.28 18.15
N PHE A 44 4.07 7.75 17.10
CA PHE A 44 4.14 9.14 16.67
C PHE A 44 2.83 9.85 17.00
N ASP A 45 2.87 10.71 18.02
CA ASP A 45 1.75 11.53 18.47
C ASP A 45 2.11 13.02 18.47
N GLU A 46 1.19 13.86 18.96
CA GLU A 46 1.39 15.31 18.99
C GLU A 46 2.58 15.70 19.87
N GLU A 47 2.77 15.06 21.02
CA GLU A 47 3.92 15.32 21.92
C GLU A 47 5.24 15.00 21.22
N ARG A 48 5.36 13.81 20.63
CA ARG A 48 6.52 13.40 19.82
C ARG A 48 6.75 14.31 18.61
N SER A 49 5.71 14.92 18.04
CA SER A 49 5.87 15.86 16.94
C SER A 49 6.57 17.18 17.33
N GLN A 50 6.54 17.53 18.62
CA GLN A 50 7.14 18.74 19.19
C GLN A 50 8.54 18.51 19.75
N GLU A 51 9.03 17.27 19.78
CA GLU A 51 10.36 16.89 20.24
C GLU A 51 11.45 17.55 19.39
N SER A 52 12.50 18.07 20.03
CA SER A 52 13.65 18.63 19.32
C SER A 52 14.45 17.54 18.60
N ALA A 53 15.24 17.93 17.61
CA ALA A 53 16.10 16.96 16.92
C ALA A 53 17.17 16.41 17.88
N GLU A 54 17.70 17.23 18.77
CA GLU A 54 18.68 16.87 19.80
C GLU A 54 18.12 15.86 20.79
N ASP A 55 16.91 16.09 21.32
CA ASP A 55 16.25 15.17 22.26
C ASP A 55 15.97 13.82 21.60
N PHE A 56 15.51 13.84 20.34
CA PHE A 56 15.30 12.61 19.55
C PHE A 56 16.58 11.78 19.44
N VAL A 57 17.72 12.42 19.14
CA VAL A 57 19.01 11.73 19.02
C VAL A 57 19.44 11.15 20.38
N ALA A 58 19.41 11.96 21.43
CA ALA A 58 19.85 11.56 22.76
C ALA A 58 19.00 10.43 23.34
N GLU A 59 17.68 10.56 23.29
CA GLU A 59 16.77 9.55 23.83
C GLU A 59 16.74 8.31 22.93
N VAL A 60 16.38 8.46 21.65
CA VAL A 60 16.08 7.31 20.80
C VAL A 60 17.35 6.63 20.32
N LEU A 61 18.26 7.38 19.68
CA LEU A 61 19.40 6.77 19.01
C LEU A 61 20.48 6.34 20.01
N VAL A 62 20.73 7.14 21.04
CA VAL A 62 21.81 6.88 22.01
C VAL A 62 21.30 6.06 23.19
N GLU A 63 20.35 6.56 23.99
CA GLU A 63 19.94 5.90 25.23
C GLU A 63 19.21 4.57 24.97
N ARG A 64 18.21 4.57 24.08
CA ARG A 64 17.35 3.42 23.84
C ARG A 64 17.98 2.39 22.90
N LEU A 65 18.53 2.84 21.76
CA LEU A 65 19.06 1.95 20.73
C LEU A 65 20.56 1.65 20.90
N GLY A 66 21.32 2.51 21.58
CA GLY A 66 22.77 2.37 21.67
C GLY A 66 23.45 2.35 20.29
N ALA A 67 22.96 3.18 19.36
CA ALA A 67 23.40 3.18 17.97
C ALA A 67 24.92 3.41 17.86
N ARG A 68 25.55 2.69 16.94
CA ARG A 68 26.95 2.90 16.54
C ARG A 68 27.10 3.37 15.10
N LEU A 69 26.13 3.03 14.26
CA LEU A 69 25.99 3.49 12.89
C LEU A 69 24.51 3.76 12.63
N VAL A 70 24.22 4.93 12.07
CA VAL A 70 22.89 5.34 11.66
C VAL A 70 22.87 5.50 10.15
N VAL A 71 22.08 4.67 9.48
CA VAL A 71 21.92 4.70 8.02
C VAL A 71 20.60 5.36 7.68
N VAL A 72 20.64 6.45 6.91
CA VAL A 72 19.46 7.25 6.54
C VAL A 72 19.51 7.65 5.06
N GLY A 73 18.37 8.00 4.48
CA GLY A 73 18.35 8.65 3.16
C GLY A 73 19.03 10.02 3.23
N ALA A 74 19.71 10.42 2.15
CA ALA A 74 20.40 11.71 2.08
C ALA A 74 19.43 12.92 2.21
N ASP A 75 18.14 12.72 1.96
CA ASP A 75 17.05 13.69 2.11
C ASP A 75 16.31 13.56 3.46
N PHE A 76 16.84 12.77 4.40
CA PHE A 76 16.22 12.56 5.70
C PHE A 76 16.18 13.82 6.55
N HIS A 77 15.03 14.07 7.16
CA HIS A 77 14.82 15.14 8.13
C HIS A 77 14.00 14.62 9.31
N PHE A 78 14.26 15.17 10.49
CA PHE A 78 13.64 14.74 11.75
C PHE A 78 13.57 15.89 12.77
N GLY A 79 12.98 15.63 13.93
CA GLY A 79 12.70 16.63 14.95
C GLY A 79 11.60 17.62 14.55
N HIS A 80 11.20 18.43 15.52
CA HIS A 80 10.16 19.44 15.37
C HIS A 80 10.48 20.38 14.19
N ASN A 81 9.46 20.65 13.36
CA ASN A 81 9.57 21.45 12.14
C ASN A 81 10.68 21.01 11.16
N ARG A 82 11.08 19.73 11.19
CA ARG A 82 12.15 19.19 10.32
C ARG A 82 13.48 19.91 10.52
N ALA A 83 13.76 20.38 11.74
CA ALA A 83 14.97 21.12 12.07
C ALA A 83 16.25 20.25 11.95
N GLY A 84 16.11 18.94 12.20
CA GLY A 84 17.20 17.98 12.05
C GLY A 84 17.35 17.50 10.61
N ASN A 85 18.60 17.33 10.17
CA ASN A 85 18.98 16.79 8.87
C ASN A 85 20.23 15.91 9.01
N VAL A 86 20.69 15.31 7.90
CA VAL A 86 21.84 14.40 7.90
C VAL A 86 23.14 15.08 8.37
N ALA A 87 23.36 16.35 8.02
CA ALA A 87 24.57 17.08 8.43
C ALA A 87 24.59 17.33 9.96
N MET A 88 23.46 17.72 10.54
CA MET A 88 23.32 17.82 11.99
C MET A 88 23.54 16.46 12.67
N LEU A 89 22.98 15.39 12.09
CA LEU A 89 23.11 14.04 12.63
C LEU A 89 24.58 13.58 12.65
N ASP A 90 25.35 13.91 11.61
CA ASP A 90 26.78 13.61 11.50
C ASP A 90 27.59 14.38 12.55
N GLU A 91 27.31 15.67 12.71
CA GLU A 91 27.98 16.54 13.69
C GLU A 91 27.72 16.07 15.14
N VAL A 92 26.46 15.81 15.49
CA VAL A 92 26.06 15.31 16.81
C VAL A 92 26.50 13.86 17.02
N GLY A 93 26.51 13.04 15.97
CA GLY A 93 26.95 11.65 16.03
C GLY A 93 28.42 11.51 16.41
N ALA A 94 29.29 12.37 15.86
CA ALA A 94 30.71 12.41 16.20
C ALA A 94 30.94 12.64 17.71
N ASP A 95 30.17 13.52 18.33
CA ASP A 95 30.26 13.82 19.76
C ASP A 95 29.65 12.72 20.65
N LEU A 96 28.58 12.07 20.18
CA LEU A 96 27.83 11.05 20.92
C LEU A 96 28.30 9.60 20.66
N GLY A 97 29.29 9.41 19.78
CA GLY A 97 29.94 8.13 19.55
C GLY A 97 29.19 7.18 18.60
N PHE A 98 28.55 7.74 17.56
CA PHE A 98 27.99 6.99 16.44
C PHE A 98 28.32 7.62 15.07
N GLU A 99 28.45 6.79 14.04
CA GLU A 99 28.68 7.21 12.67
C GLU A 99 27.37 7.42 11.91
N VAL A 100 27.36 8.29 10.91
CA VAL A 100 26.20 8.50 10.02
C VAL A 100 26.56 8.15 8.58
N LEU A 101 25.71 7.33 7.96
CA LEU A 101 25.80 6.99 6.55
C LEU A 101 24.56 7.49 5.81
N GLY A 102 24.72 8.58 5.06
CA GLY A 102 23.69 9.11 4.16
C GLY A 102 23.69 8.37 2.82
N LEU A 103 22.61 7.64 2.53
CA LEU A 103 22.42 6.94 1.26
C LEU A 103 21.70 7.84 0.25
N GLY A 104 22.29 8.00 -0.93
CA GLY A 104 21.65 8.70 -2.04
C GLY A 104 20.37 7.98 -2.50
N LEU A 105 19.47 8.73 -3.14
CA LEU A 105 18.27 8.15 -3.73
C LEU A 105 18.66 7.17 -4.84
N VAL A 106 18.02 6.00 -4.85
CA VAL A 106 18.22 4.96 -5.86
C VAL A 106 17.20 5.13 -6.98
N ALA A 107 17.63 4.98 -8.22
CA ALA A 107 16.77 4.97 -9.41
C ALA A 107 16.89 3.63 -10.14
N PRO A 108 15.89 3.24 -10.96
CA PRO A 108 16.01 2.07 -11.81
C PRO A 108 17.22 2.19 -12.75
N PRO A 109 18.05 1.15 -12.91
CA PRO A 109 19.23 1.19 -13.77
C PRO A 109 18.91 1.55 -15.22
N ASP A 110 17.73 1.15 -15.69
CA ASP A 110 17.29 1.26 -17.08
C ASP A 110 16.31 2.43 -17.32
N ASP A 111 16.05 3.29 -16.33
CA ASP A 111 15.18 4.46 -16.52
C ASP A 111 15.96 5.63 -17.15
N PRO A 112 15.66 6.04 -18.40
CA PRO A 112 16.35 7.17 -19.03
C PRO A 112 16.22 8.47 -18.23
N GLY A 113 15.13 8.62 -17.49
CA GLY A 113 14.86 9.79 -16.65
C GLY A 113 15.58 9.76 -15.29
N HIS A 114 16.21 8.64 -14.92
CA HIS A 114 16.83 8.42 -13.60
C HIS A 114 15.89 8.81 -12.44
N VAL A 115 14.59 8.55 -12.59
CA VAL A 115 13.60 8.94 -11.59
C VAL A 115 13.73 8.03 -10.39
N ALA A 116 14.05 8.62 -9.24
CA ALA A 116 14.27 7.90 -8.00
C ALA A 116 13.03 7.12 -7.52
N TYR A 117 13.28 5.96 -6.92
CA TYR A 117 12.29 5.21 -6.16
C TYR A 117 11.78 6.05 -4.98
N SER A 118 10.48 6.33 -4.96
CA SER A 118 9.86 7.07 -3.86
C SER A 118 8.40 6.67 -3.66
N SER A 119 7.93 6.74 -2.41
CA SER A 119 6.53 6.51 -2.09
C SER A 119 5.61 7.49 -2.83
N THR A 120 6.04 8.72 -3.08
CA THR A 120 5.27 9.70 -3.88
C THR A 120 5.04 9.20 -5.30
N ARG A 121 6.07 8.68 -5.96
CA ARG A 121 5.98 8.17 -7.32
C ARG A 121 5.11 6.91 -7.40
N ILE A 122 5.26 5.99 -6.46
CA ILE A 122 4.43 4.78 -6.38
C ILE A 122 2.95 5.17 -6.26
N ARG A 123 2.61 6.15 -5.41
CA ARG A 123 1.23 6.66 -5.29
C ARG A 123 0.71 7.27 -6.58
N GLN A 124 1.55 8.00 -7.33
CA GLN A 124 1.16 8.56 -8.63
C GLN A 124 0.81 7.46 -9.64
N LEU A 125 1.63 6.41 -9.73
CA LEU A 125 1.37 5.28 -10.64
C LEU A 125 0.06 4.57 -10.28
N LEU A 126 -0.16 4.31 -8.99
CA LEU A 126 -1.42 3.73 -8.52
C LEU A 126 -2.62 4.63 -8.81
N SER A 127 -2.48 5.95 -8.67
CA SER A 127 -3.56 6.90 -8.95
C SER A 127 -3.98 6.98 -10.43
N THR A 128 -3.16 6.45 -11.33
CA THR A 128 -3.46 6.33 -12.76
C THR A 128 -3.74 4.90 -13.19
N GLY A 129 -3.84 3.95 -12.23
CA GLY A 129 -4.10 2.54 -12.51
C GLY A 129 -2.88 1.74 -12.97
N ASP A 130 -1.69 2.36 -13.01
CA ASP A 130 -0.44 1.71 -13.42
C ASP A 130 0.13 0.84 -12.28
N VAL A 131 -0.57 -0.25 -12.00
CA VAL A 131 -0.18 -1.25 -10.99
C VAL A 131 1.07 -2.03 -11.41
N ARG A 132 1.35 -2.12 -12.71
CA ARG A 132 2.56 -2.78 -13.21
C ARG A 132 3.80 -1.94 -12.96
N GLY A 133 3.74 -0.65 -13.28
CA GLY A 133 4.81 0.31 -13.00
C GLY A 133 5.06 0.43 -11.50
N SER A 134 4.00 0.47 -10.68
CA SER A 134 4.17 0.48 -9.22
C SER A 134 4.85 -0.79 -8.72
N SER A 135 4.50 -1.95 -9.29
CA SER A 135 5.11 -3.24 -8.95
C SER A 135 6.60 -3.31 -9.30
N ALA A 136 6.97 -2.77 -10.46
CA ALA A 136 8.37 -2.68 -10.89
C ALA A 136 9.22 -1.83 -9.91
N MET A 137 8.62 -0.81 -9.30
CA MET A 137 9.29 -0.01 -8.26
C MET A 137 9.31 -0.69 -6.89
N LEU A 138 8.24 -1.39 -6.53
CA LEU A 138 8.11 -2.07 -5.24
C LEU A 138 8.88 -3.39 -5.16
N GLY A 139 9.26 -3.96 -6.32
CA GLY A 139 9.81 -5.32 -6.42
C GLY A 139 8.78 -6.42 -6.20
N ARG A 140 7.49 -6.07 -6.12
CA ARG A 140 6.36 -6.97 -5.86
C ARG A 140 5.03 -6.33 -6.32
N PRO A 141 3.97 -7.12 -6.57
CA PRO A 141 2.63 -6.60 -6.77
C PRO A 141 2.16 -5.66 -5.66
N HIS A 142 1.41 -4.61 -6.01
CA HIS A 142 0.70 -3.83 -5.00
C HIS A 142 -0.36 -4.72 -4.32
N GLU A 143 -0.34 -4.74 -2.99
CA GLU A 143 -1.17 -5.61 -2.17
C GLU A 143 -1.92 -4.80 -1.13
N VAL A 144 -3.23 -5.02 -1.04
CA VAL A 144 -4.12 -4.43 -0.03
C VAL A 144 -4.75 -5.54 0.79
N ARG A 145 -5.06 -5.26 2.06
CA ARG A 145 -5.60 -6.26 2.98
C ARG A 145 -6.91 -5.77 3.60
N GLY A 146 -7.80 -6.71 3.84
CA GLY A 146 -9.15 -6.41 4.32
C GLY A 146 -9.89 -7.66 4.77
N VAL A 147 -11.17 -7.48 5.03
CA VAL A 147 -12.08 -8.56 5.41
C VAL A 147 -13.17 -8.68 4.35
N VAL A 148 -13.50 -9.91 3.95
CA VAL A 148 -14.61 -10.14 3.02
C VAL A 148 -15.93 -9.88 3.75
N ALA A 149 -16.69 -8.90 3.27
CA ALA A 149 -18.00 -8.56 3.78
C ALA A 149 -19.12 -9.34 3.08
N HIS A 150 -20.24 -9.47 3.81
CA HIS A 150 -21.52 -9.88 3.24
C HIS A 150 -22.05 -8.75 2.35
N GLY A 151 -21.88 -8.87 1.04
CA GLY A 151 -22.47 -7.95 0.06
C GLY A 151 -23.95 -8.25 -0.19
N ASP A 152 -24.59 -7.47 -1.08
CA ASP A 152 -26.01 -7.62 -1.45
C ASP A 152 -26.35 -8.93 -2.19
N ALA A 153 -25.40 -9.87 -2.31
CA ALA A 153 -25.50 -11.13 -3.05
C ALA A 153 -25.92 -11.04 -4.53
N ARG A 154 -26.06 -9.84 -5.11
CA ARG A 154 -26.49 -9.62 -6.51
C ARG A 154 -25.61 -10.32 -7.55
N GLY A 155 -24.30 -10.43 -7.28
CA GLY A 155 -23.39 -11.19 -8.14
C GLY A 155 -23.82 -12.66 -8.29
N ARG A 156 -24.32 -13.29 -7.22
CA ARG A 156 -24.84 -14.67 -7.27
C ARG A 156 -26.11 -14.77 -8.12
N GLU A 157 -26.98 -13.76 -8.11
CA GLU A 157 -28.21 -13.73 -8.91
C GLU A 157 -27.91 -13.68 -10.42
N ILE A 158 -26.80 -13.06 -10.82
CA ILE A 158 -26.36 -12.96 -12.23
C ILE A 158 -25.32 -14.02 -12.63
N GLY A 159 -24.99 -14.96 -11.73
CA GLY A 159 -24.06 -16.07 -11.99
C GLY A 159 -22.57 -15.77 -11.79
N PHE A 160 -22.22 -14.62 -11.23
CA PHE A 160 -20.83 -14.19 -10.97
C PHE A 160 -20.67 -13.83 -9.49
N PRO A 161 -20.48 -14.82 -8.58
CA PRO A 161 -20.20 -14.52 -7.17
C PRO A 161 -18.93 -13.68 -7.04
N THR A 162 -18.96 -12.65 -6.19
CA THR A 162 -17.80 -11.80 -5.91
C THR A 162 -17.58 -11.67 -4.41
N ALA A 163 -16.31 -11.63 -4.02
CA ALA A 163 -15.89 -11.28 -2.67
C ALA A 163 -15.79 -9.75 -2.56
N ASN A 164 -16.61 -9.14 -1.70
CA ASN A 164 -16.55 -7.71 -1.41
C ASN A 164 -15.53 -7.51 -0.29
N VAL A 165 -14.40 -6.86 -0.54
CA VAL A 165 -13.33 -6.73 0.47
C VAL A 165 -13.35 -5.33 1.08
N LEU A 166 -13.57 -5.26 2.39
CA LEU A 166 -13.48 -4.03 3.15
C LEU A 166 -12.02 -3.72 3.50
N VAL A 167 -11.48 -2.68 2.88
CA VAL A 167 -10.12 -2.17 3.10
C VAL A 167 -10.20 -0.86 3.89
N SER A 168 -9.26 -0.63 4.80
CA SER A 168 -9.16 0.64 5.53
C SER A 168 -9.03 1.83 4.57
N GLU A 169 -9.76 2.92 4.87
CA GLU A 169 -9.75 4.17 4.09
C GLU A 169 -8.38 4.87 4.07
N GLU A 170 -7.53 4.55 5.03
CA GLU A 170 -6.16 5.04 5.08
C GLU A 170 -5.29 4.42 3.98
N ILE A 171 -5.65 3.25 3.45
CA ILE A 171 -4.89 2.55 2.43
C ILE A 171 -5.19 3.12 1.04
N LEU A 172 -4.13 3.29 0.24
CA LEU A 172 -4.25 3.69 -1.14
C LEU A 172 -4.65 2.48 -2.00
N LEU A 173 -5.87 2.53 -2.51
CA LEU A 173 -6.31 1.69 -3.63
C LEU A 173 -5.80 2.30 -4.96
N PRO A 174 -5.50 1.47 -5.98
CA PRO A 174 -5.36 1.92 -7.36
C PRO A 174 -6.59 2.71 -7.85
N SER A 175 -6.48 3.38 -9.01
CA SER A 175 -7.62 4.07 -9.61
C SER A 175 -8.79 3.13 -9.90
N ASP A 176 -10.00 3.68 -9.93
CA ASP A 176 -11.21 2.91 -10.28
C ASP A 176 -11.05 2.28 -11.67
N GLY A 177 -11.43 1.00 -11.80
CA GLY A 177 -11.30 0.18 -13.00
C GLY A 177 -11.22 -1.32 -12.71
N ILE A 178 -10.94 -2.08 -13.76
CA ILE A 178 -10.87 -3.54 -13.73
C ILE A 178 -9.42 -3.99 -13.90
N TYR A 179 -9.01 -4.95 -13.08
CA TYR A 179 -7.65 -5.43 -12.98
C TYR A 179 -7.60 -6.97 -13.01
N ALA A 180 -6.52 -7.51 -13.56
CA ALA A 180 -6.14 -8.90 -13.31
C ALA A 180 -5.31 -8.96 -12.03
N GLY A 181 -5.56 -9.97 -11.21
CA GLY A 181 -4.78 -10.18 -10.00
C GLY A 181 -5.21 -11.42 -9.23
N SER A 182 -5.01 -11.39 -7.92
CA SER A 182 -5.35 -12.53 -7.07
C SER A 182 -5.90 -12.08 -5.73
N LEU A 183 -6.83 -12.87 -5.19
CA LEU A 183 -7.21 -12.84 -3.79
C LEU A 183 -6.46 -13.95 -3.05
N ILE A 184 -5.92 -13.64 -1.88
CA ILE A 184 -5.15 -14.57 -1.07
C ILE A 184 -5.83 -14.70 0.28
N THR A 185 -6.19 -15.92 0.65
CA THR A 185 -6.80 -16.25 1.94
C THR A 185 -5.74 -16.30 3.05
N SER A 186 -6.19 -16.29 4.31
CA SER A 186 -5.31 -16.24 5.48
C SER A 186 -4.40 -17.47 5.63
N ASP A 187 -4.75 -18.60 5.03
CA ASP A 187 -3.93 -19.81 4.93
C ASP A 187 -2.92 -19.77 3.77
N GLY A 188 -2.89 -18.67 3.01
CA GLY A 188 -1.95 -18.42 1.92
C GLY A 188 -2.38 -18.99 0.57
N VAL A 189 -3.60 -19.52 0.45
CA VAL A 189 -4.11 -20.00 -0.84
C VAL A 189 -4.41 -18.81 -1.75
N GLU A 190 -3.83 -18.84 -2.94
CA GLU A 190 -3.99 -17.79 -3.95
C GLU A 190 -5.05 -18.18 -4.98
N HIS A 191 -6.08 -17.34 -5.09
CA HIS A 191 -7.17 -17.46 -6.05
C HIS A 191 -7.03 -16.40 -7.14
N PRO A 192 -6.70 -16.80 -8.39
CA PRO A 192 -6.72 -15.90 -9.54
C PRO A 192 -8.06 -15.19 -9.64
N SER A 193 -8.06 -13.89 -9.88
CA SER A 193 -9.27 -13.06 -9.82
C SER A 193 -9.29 -11.97 -10.89
N ALA A 194 -10.48 -11.67 -11.41
CA ALA A 194 -10.77 -10.36 -11.98
C ALA A 194 -11.20 -9.44 -10.84
N ILE A 195 -10.50 -8.32 -10.65
CA ILE A 195 -10.70 -7.38 -9.54
C ILE A 195 -11.34 -6.11 -10.09
N SER A 196 -12.49 -5.73 -9.53
CA SER A 196 -13.19 -4.50 -9.82
C SER A 196 -12.99 -3.51 -8.68
N LEU A 197 -12.54 -2.31 -9.04
CA LEU A 197 -12.53 -1.13 -8.17
C LEU A 197 -13.50 -0.11 -8.75
N GLY A 198 -14.52 0.27 -8.00
CA GLY A 198 -15.54 1.17 -8.54
C GLY A 198 -16.42 1.82 -7.50
N ARG A 199 -17.11 2.88 -7.89
CA ARG A 199 -18.04 3.61 -7.01
C ARG A 199 -19.48 3.24 -7.35
N ARG A 200 -20.32 2.98 -6.34
CA ARG A 200 -21.77 2.79 -6.57
C ARG A 200 -22.40 4.12 -7.00
N PRO A 201 -22.96 4.23 -8.22
CA PRO A 201 -23.61 5.47 -8.67
C PRO A 201 -24.99 5.70 -8.03
N THR A 202 -25.53 4.72 -7.29
CA THR A 202 -26.93 4.67 -6.88
C THR A 202 -27.08 4.59 -5.36
N PHE A 203 -27.86 5.53 -4.81
CA PHE A 203 -28.38 5.68 -3.45
C PHE A 203 -27.52 6.32 -2.34
N TYR A 204 -26.18 6.29 -2.42
CA TYR A 204 -25.34 6.97 -1.43
C TYR A 204 -24.20 7.72 -2.12
N ALA A 205 -24.53 8.82 -2.79
CA ALA A 205 -23.54 9.73 -3.39
C ALA A 205 -22.53 10.29 -2.36
N ASP A 206 -22.80 10.12 -1.06
CA ASP A 206 -21.99 10.59 0.06
C ASP A 206 -20.96 9.57 0.58
N GLN A 207 -20.98 8.31 0.11
CA GLN A 207 -19.93 7.34 0.47
C GLN A 207 -18.80 7.42 -0.56
N GLY A 208 -17.85 8.33 -0.34
CA GLY A 208 -16.70 8.60 -1.21
C GLY A 208 -15.65 7.49 -1.31
N TYR A 209 -16.04 6.23 -1.18
CA TYR A 209 -15.15 5.07 -1.14
C TYR A 209 -15.36 4.16 -2.34
N SER A 210 -14.26 3.73 -2.97
CA SER A 210 -14.28 2.71 -4.02
C SER A 210 -14.49 1.34 -3.38
N LEU A 211 -15.44 0.58 -3.91
CA LEU A 211 -15.66 -0.81 -3.53
C LEU A 211 -14.63 -1.70 -4.23
N LEU A 212 -14.01 -2.58 -3.46
CA LEU A 212 -13.13 -3.62 -3.98
C LEU A 212 -13.91 -4.93 -4.06
N GLU A 213 -14.15 -5.40 -5.28
CA GLU A 213 -14.83 -6.66 -5.55
C GLU A 213 -13.89 -7.60 -6.30
N ALA A 214 -13.63 -8.78 -5.76
CA ALA A 214 -12.84 -9.81 -6.43
C ALA A 214 -13.77 -10.92 -6.96
N HIS A 215 -13.76 -11.14 -8.27
CA HIS A 215 -14.37 -12.29 -8.90
C HIS A 215 -13.33 -13.40 -9.04
N LEU A 216 -13.39 -14.40 -8.16
CA LEU A 216 -12.45 -15.51 -8.15
C LEU A 216 -12.72 -16.45 -9.32
N LEU A 217 -11.69 -16.70 -10.12
CA LEU A 217 -11.76 -17.58 -11.28
C LEU A 217 -11.83 -19.03 -10.83
N ASP A 218 -12.82 -19.76 -11.36
CA ASP A 218 -13.01 -21.20 -11.16
C ASP A 218 -13.14 -21.62 -9.67
N PHE A 219 -13.67 -20.71 -8.84
CA PHE A 219 -13.88 -20.91 -7.41
C PHE A 219 -15.36 -21.13 -7.08
N GLU A 220 -15.62 -22.15 -6.26
CA GLU A 220 -16.91 -22.38 -5.64
C GLU A 220 -16.75 -22.35 -4.11
N GLY A 221 -17.60 -21.59 -3.43
CA GLY A 221 -17.59 -21.49 -1.99
C GLY A 221 -17.90 -20.09 -1.48
N ASP A 222 -17.59 -19.88 -0.20
CA ASP A 222 -17.80 -18.61 0.48
C ASP A 222 -16.58 -18.23 1.31
N LEU A 223 -16.23 -16.95 1.27
CA LEU A 223 -15.09 -16.38 1.97
C LEU A 223 -15.51 -15.31 3.00
N TYR A 224 -16.82 -15.16 3.28
CA TYR A 224 -17.31 -14.17 4.23
C TYR A 224 -16.59 -14.21 5.58
N ASP A 225 -16.39 -13.01 6.14
CA ASP A 225 -15.75 -12.76 7.42
C ASP A 225 -14.27 -13.18 7.50
N GLN A 226 -13.68 -13.66 6.39
CA GLN A 226 -12.27 -14.01 6.32
C GLN A 226 -11.40 -12.78 6.06
N ALA A 227 -10.26 -12.72 6.75
CA ALA A 227 -9.19 -11.80 6.41
C ALA A 227 -8.49 -12.28 5.13
N VAL A 228 -8.33 -11.37 4.18
CA VAL A 228 -7.78 -11.66 2.85
C VAL A 228 -6.81 -10.55 2.42
N ALA A 229 -5.92 -10.89 1.50
CA ALA A 229 -5.13 -9.94 0.74
C ALA A 229 -5.57 -9.94 -0.74
N VAL A 230 -5.43 -8.80 -1.41
CA VAL A 230 -5.70 -8.66 -2.85
C VAL A 230 -4.47 -8.06 -3.51
N ARG A 231 -3.91 -8.79 -4.48
CA ARG A 231 -2.75 -8.37 -5.29
C ARG A 231 -3.20 -7.93 -6.66
N PHE A 232 -2.75 -6.75 -7.08
CA PHE A 232 -3.00 -6.21 -8.41
C PHE A 232 -1.81 -6.50 -9.33
N ILE A 233 -2.06 -7.14 -10.47
CA ILE A 233 -1.01 -7.56 -11.41
C ILE A 233 -0.99 -6.68 -12.66
N GLU A 234 -2.15 -6.46 -13.29
CA GLU A 234 -2.24 -5.73 -14.56
C GLU A 234 -3.58 -5.01 -14.67
N TRP A 235 -3.59 -3.85 -15.32
CA TRP A 235 -4.81 -3.13 -15.66
C TRP A 235 -5.50 -3.79 -16.87
N ILE A 236 -6.82 -3.99 -16.80
CA ILE A 236 -7.63 -4.52 -17.91
C ILE A 236 -8.33 -3.38 -18.63
N ARG A 237 -9.18 -2.62 -17.94
CA ARG A 237 -9.99 -1.52 -18.52
C ARG A 237 -10.55 -0.59 -17.45
N GLY A 238 -11.08 0.56 -17.87
CA GLY A 238 -11.82 1.46 -16.99
C GLY A 238 -13.26 0.99 -16.72
N GLU A 239 -13.94 1.66 -15.79
CA GLU A 239 -15.37 1.44 -15.54
C GLU A 239 -16.23 1.83 -16.74
N GLU A 240 -17.28 1.06 -16.99
CA GLU A 240 -18.24 1.28 -18.08
C GLU A 240 -19.67 1.17 -17.55
N ARG A 241 -20.60 1.91 -18.16
CA ARG A 241 -22.03 1.78 -17.89
C ARG A 241 -22.65 0.84 -18.91
N PHE A 242 -23.51 -0.05 -18.46
CA PHE A 242 -24.21 -1.00 -19.32
C PHE A 242 -25.70 -0.68 -19.36
N ASP A 243 -26.28 -0.76 -20.54
CA ASP A 243 -27.70 -0.48 -20.79
C ASP A 243 -28.60 -1.69 -20.45
N SER A 244 -28.02 -2.88 -20.29
CA SER A 244 -28.72 -4.12 -19.93
C SER A 244 -27.91 -5.00 -18.98
N VAL A 245 -28.58 -5.94 -18.30
CA VAL A 245 -27.92 -6.92 -17.42
C VAL A 245 -27.12 -7.93 -18.25
N GLU A 246 -27.62 -8.27 -19.44
CA GLU A 246 -26.98 -9.17 -20.38
C GLU A 246 -25.63 -8.61 -20.87
N ASP A 247 -25.56 -7.31 -21.17
CA ASP A 247 -24.32 -6.64 -21.56
C ASP A 247 -23.31 -6.60 -20.42
N LEU A 248 -23.77 -6.34 -19.20
CA LEU A 248 -22.93 -6.40 -17.99
C LEU A 248 -22.33 -7.80 -17.81
N ILE A 249 -23.16 -8.85 -17.86
CA ILE A 249 -22.72 -10.24 -17.75
C ILE A 249 -21.69 -10.57 -18.83
N ALA A 250 -21.98 -10.21 -20.09
CA ALA A 250 -21.09 -10.48 -21.20
C ALA A 250 -19.74 -9.77 -21.04
N GLN A 251 -19.70 -8.57 -20.46
CA GLN A 251 -18.45 -7.86 -20.18
C GLN A 251 -17.69 -8.48 -19.00
N ILE A 252 -18.37 -8.86 -17.91
CA ILE A 252 -17.73 -9.56 -16.78
C ILE A 252 -17.05 -10.84 -17.28
N GLN A 253 -17.70 -11.62 -18.15
CA GLN A 253 -17.09 -12.80 -18.74
C GLN A 253 -15.81 -12.47 -19.52
N ARG A 254 -15.84 -11.41 -20.35
CA ARG A 254 -14.64 -10.96 -21.09
C ARG A 254 -13.52 -10.53 -20.16
N ASP A 255 -13.84 -9.86 -19.06
CA ASP A 255 -12.86 -9.42 -18.06
C ASP A 255 -12.23 -10.63 -17.37
N CYS A 256 -13.02 -11.66 -17.05
CA CYS A 256 -12.53 -12.91 -16.49
C CYS A 256 -11.63 -13.67 -17.47
N ASP A 257 -12.03 -13.76 -18.74
CA ASP A 257 -11.23 -14.41 -19.78
C ASP A 257 -9.92 -13.65 -20.01
N LYS A 258 -9.95 -12.31 -19.95
CA LYS A 258 -8.74 -11.49 -20.04
C LYS A 258 -7.84 -11.66 -18.83
N ALA A 259 -8.41 -11.74 -17.63
CA ALA A 259 -7.66 -12.04 -16.41
C ALA A 259 -6.99 -13.42 -16.49
N ARG A 260 -7.68 -14.45 -17.01
CA ARG A 260 -7.07 -15.78 -17.27
C ARG A 260 -5.87 -15.68 -18.20
N GLU A 261 -6.02 -14.99 -19.33
CA GLU A 261 -4.94 -14.78 -20.30
C GLU A 261 -3.71 -14.11 -19.65
N ILE A 262 -3.93 -13.03 -18.89
CA ILE A 262 -2.85 -12.28 -18.23
C ILE A 262 -2.16 -13.12 -17.15
N LEU A 263 -2.92 -13.87 -16.37
CA LEU A 263 -2.42 -14.67 -15.24
C LEU A 263 -1.90 -16.06 -15.67
N GLY A 264 -2.02 -16.41 -16.96
CA GLY A 264 -1.56 -17.69 -17.51
C GLY A 264 -2.35 -18.89 -16.98
N ARG A 265 -3.67 -18.74 -16.81
CA ARG A 265 -4.59 -19.77 -16.31
C ARG A 265 -5.46 -20.36 -17.41
#